data_AF-A0A967Z2R9-F1
#
_entry.id   AF-A0A967Z2R9-F1
#
_cell.length_a   1.000
_cell.length_b   1.000
_cell.length_c   1.000
_cell.angle_alpha   90.00
_cell.angle_beta   90.00
_cell.angle_gamma   90.00
#
_symmetry.space_group_name_H-M   'P 1'
#
loop_
_entity.id
_entity.type
_entity.pdbx_description
1 polymer ?
#
loop_
_entity_poly.entity_id
_entity_poly.type
_entity_poly.pdbx_seq_one_letter_code
_entity_poly.pdbx_strand_id
1 'polypeptide(L)'
;RSVKIYRGWGDCYGYVLLATGQVDIMLDPIMHFWDVMALLPVIRGAGGVITDYHGQNPVNGTSIIASGKEIHPTVVAMLNP
;
A
#
# COMPACT_ATOMS: atom_id res chain seq x y z
N ARG A 1 8.21 4.01 -16.47
CA ARG A 1 8.13 3.68 -15.03
C ARG A 1 8.13 2.16 -14.93
N SER A 2 9.21 1.54 -14.48
CA SER A 2 9.37 0.08 -14.44
C SER A 2 9.75 -0.36 -13.03
N VAL A 3 9.17 -1.47 -12.58
CA VAL A 3 9.60 -2.19 -11.38
C VAL A 3 10.48 -3.37 -11.79
N LYS A 4 11.39 -3.79 -10.91
CA LYS A 4 12.26 -4.95 -11.19
C LYS A 4 11.45 -6.25 -11.30
N ILE A 5 10.44 -6.42 -10.43
CA ILE A 5 9.56 -7.58 -10.37
C ILE A 5 8.14 -7.07 -10.12
N TYR A 6 7.18 -7.61 -10.86
CA TYR A 6 5.76 -7.38 -10.63
C TYR A 6 5.06 -8.72 -10.39
N ARG A 7 4.22 -8.77 -9.37
CA ARG A 7 3.29 -9.87 -9.13
C ARG A 7 1.90 -9.29 -8.92
N GLY A 8 0.90 -9.95 -9.50
CA GLY A 8 -0.51 -9.61 -9.26
C GLY A 8 -1.10 -10.45 -8.13
N TRP A 9 -2.30 -10.07 -7.67
CA TRP A 9 -3.14 -10.84 -6.74
C TRP A 9 -2.42 -11.25 -5.46
N GLY A 10 -2.15 -10.26 -4.60
CA GLY A 10 -1.57 -10.48 -3.27
C GLY A 10 -2.60 -10.51 -2.13
N ASP A 11 -3.67 -9.70 -2.23
CA ASP A 11 -4.61 -9.48 -1.12
C ASP A 11 -3.84 -9.20 0.19
N CYS A 12 -4.33 -9.65 1.34
CA CYS A 12 -3.67 -9.56 2.64
C CYS A 12 -2.22 -10.06 2.62
N TYR A 13 -1.90 -11.10 1.85
CA TYR A 13 -0.53 -11.63 1.78
C TYR A 13 0.46 -10.62 1.20
N GLY A 14 0.04 -9.79 0.25
CA GLY A 14 0.89 -8.72 -0.29
C GLY A 14 1.33 -7.71 0.79
N TYR A 15 0.43 -7.37 1.71
CA TYR A 15 0.74 -6.49 2.84
C TYR A 15 1.65 -7.17 3.87
N VAL A 16 1.51 -8.48 4.08
CA VAL A 16 2.42 -9.25 4.93
C VAL A 16 3.83 -9.24 4.35
N LEU A 17 3.97 -9.47 3.04
CA LEU A 17 5.25 -9.38 2.34
C LEU A 17 5.88 -7.98 2.49
N LEU A 18 5.05 -6.93 2.44
CA LEU A 18 5.51 -5.57 2.59
C LEU A 18 5.98 -5.28 4.02
N ALA A 19 5.18 -5.68 5.02
CA ALA A 19 5.52 -5.52 6.43
C ALA A 19 6.78 -6.31 6.83
N THR A 20 7.08 -7.41 6.13
CA THR A 20 8.28 -8.23 6.34
C THR A 20 9.46 -7.83 5.46
N GLY A 21 9.32 -6.77 4.66
CA GLY A 21 10.41 -6.23 3.83
C GLY A 21 10.75 -7.06 2.59
N GLN A 22 9.86 -7.96 2.16
CA GLN A 22 10.05 -8.79 0.96
C GLN A 22 9.59 -8.10 -0.32
N VAL A 23 8.71 -7.08 -0.21
CA VAL A 23 8.26 -6.24 -1.33
C VAL A 23 8.23 -4.78 -0.92
N ASP A 24 8.38 -3.88 -1.89
CA ASP A 24 8.46 -2.44 -1.65
C ASP A 24 7.08 -1.75 -1.67
N ILE A 25 6.14 -2.26 -2.47
CA ILE A 25 4.85 -1.62 -2.78
C ILE A 25 3.75 -2.68 -2.87
N MET A 26 2.59 -2.41 -2.26
CA MET A 26 1.33 -3.13 -2.44
C MET A 26 0.22 -2.13 -2.78
N LEU A 27 -0.65 -2.49 -3.71
CA LEU A 27 -1.72 -1.65 -4.25
C LEU A 27 -2.99 -2.48 -4.36
N ASP A 28 -4.11 -1.96 -3.84
CA ASP A 28 -5.44 -2.46 -4.19
C ASP A 28 -6.34 -1.30 -4.67
N PRO A 29 -6.91 -1.41 -5.88
CA PRO A 29 -7.76 -0.37 -6.45
C PRO A 29 -9.15 -0.33 -5.81
N ILE A 30 -9.58 -1.44 -5.20
CA ILE A 30 -10.86 -1.57 -4.51
C ILE A 30 -10.55 -2.13 -3.13
N MET A 31 -10.79 -1.34 -2.10
CA MET A 31 -10.53 -1.69 -0.70
C MET A 31 -11.70 -1.27 0.16
N HIS A 32 -12.14 -2.17 1.04
CA HIS A 32 -13.19 -1.88 2.00
C HIS A 32 -12.62 -1.58 3.38
N PHE A 33 -13.40 -0.84 4.17
CA PHE A 33 -13.02 -0.44 5.52
C PHE A 33 -12.62 -1.63 6.41
N TRP A 34 -13.35 -2.76 6.34
CA TRP A 34 -13.06 -3.91 7.20
C TRP A 34 -11.73 -4.59 6.86
N ASP A 35 -11.26 -4.51 5.62
CA ASP A 35 -10.00 -5.11 5.19
C ASP A 35 -8.80 -4.21 5.58
N VAL A 36 -8.95 -2.88 5.48
CA VAL A 36 -7.85 -1.94 5.81
C VAL A 36 -7.59 -1.80 7.31
N MET A 37 -8.61 -1.98 8.15
CA MET A 37 -8.52 -1.76 9.60
C MET A 37 -7.45 -2.63 10.26
N ALA A 38 -7.34 -3.89 9.84
CA ALA A 38 -6.32 -4.80 10.37
C ALA A 38 -4.92 -4.48 9.84
N LEU A 39 -4.82 -3.96 8.61
CA LEU A 39 -3.54 -3.67 7.95
C LEU A 39 -2.87 -2.40 8.48
N LEU A 40 -3.67 -1.39 8.84
CA LEU A 40 -3.21 -0.11 9.37
C LEU A 40 -2.15 -0.21 10.48
N PRO A 41 -2.41 -0.89 11.61
CA PRO A 41 -1.43 -1.02 12.68
C PRO A 41 -0.23 -1.89 12.27
N VAL A 42 -0.43 -2.91 11.43
CA VAL A 42 0.65 -3.80 10.98
C VAL A 42 1.65 -3.06 10.10
N ILE A 43 1.17 -2.38 9.06
CA ILE A 43 2.03 -1.65 8.12
C ILE A 43 2.73 -0.50 8.84
N ARG A 44 2.02 0.27 9.67
CA ARG A 44 2.63 1.37 10.43
C ARG A 44 3.63 0.87 11.47
N GLY A 45 3.33 -0.25 12.14
CA GLY A 45 4.23 -0.88 13.10
C GLY A 45 5.52 -1.41 12.45
N ALA A 46 5.44 -1.86 11.20
CA ALA A 46 6.60 -2.22 10.38
C ALA A 46 7.37 -1.01 9.81
N GLY A 47 6.93 0.23 10.08
CA GLY A 47 7.56 1.45 9.56
C GLY A 47 7.15 1.82 8.13
N GLY A 48 6.19 1.11 7.55
CA GLY A 48 5.60 1.42 6.25
C GLY A 48 4.59 2.56 6.30
N VAL A 49 4.24 3.09 5.13
CA VAL A 49 3.21 4.10 4.95
C VAL A 49 2.04 3.48 4.20
N ILE A 50 0.82 3.77 4.67
CA ILE A 50 -0.44 3.29 4.09
C ILE A 50 -1.40 4.46 3.93
N THR A 51 -1.87 4.70 2.70
CA THR A 51 -2.79 5.78 2.31
C THR A 51 -3.73 5.33 1.20
N ASP A 52 -4.70 6.15 0.83
CA ASP A 52 -5.46 5.94 -0.41
C ASP A 52 -4.62 6.33 -1.65
N TYR A 53 -5.15 6.11 -2.85
CA TYR A 53 -4.43 6.47 -4.08
C TYR A 53 -4.09 7.96 -4.20
N HIS A 54 -4.72 8.85 -3.43
CA HIS A 54 -4.46 10.28 -3.41
C HIS A 54 -3.53 10.70 -2.26
N GLY A 55 -2.97 9.75 -1.51
CA GLY A 55 -2.12 10.04 -0.36
C GLY A 55 -2.88 10.51 0.88
N GLN A 56 -4.20 10.36 0.91
CA GLN A 56 -5.07 10.75 2.02
C GLN A 56 -5.32 9.59 2.99
N ASN A 57 -6.24 9.80 3.92
CA ASN A 57 -6.55 8.83 4.96
C ASN A 57 -7.05 7.51 4.35
N PRO A 58 -6.35 6.38 4.59
CA PRO A 58 -6.71 5.07 4.04
C PRO A 58 -8.08 4.56 4.50
N VAL A 59 -8.61 5.09 5.61
CA VAL A 59 -9.89 4.68 6.20
C VAL A 59 -11.10 5.14 5.39
N ASN A 60 -10.98 6.29 4.73
CA ASN A 60 -12.07 6.91 3.98
C ASN A 60 -11.95 6.64 2.47
N GLY A 61 -10.83 6.09 2.03
CA GLY A 61 -10.58 5.76 0.63
C GLY A 61 -11.29 4.47 0.21
N THR A 62 -11.58 4.37 -1.08
CA THR A 62 -12.04 3.14 -1.74
C THR A 62 -10.88 2.35 -2.36
N SER A 63 -9.66 2.83 -2.19
CA SER A 63 -8.42 2.29 -2.73
C SER A 63 -7.34 2.42 -1.68
N ILE A 64 -6.27 1.65 -1.82
CA ILE A 64 -5.20 1.62 -0.85
C ILE A 64 -3.85 1.40 -1.51
N ILE A 65 -2.86 2.12 -1.01
CA ILE A 65 -1.46 1.94 -1.33
C ILE A 65 -0.70 1.80 -0.03
N ALA A 66 0.10 0.74 0.07
CA ALA A 66 1.12 0.59 1.09
C ALA A 66 2.50 0.56 0.44
N SER A 67 3.47 1.24 1.02
CA SER A 67 4.87 1.20 0.57
C SER A 67 5.85 1.68 1.63
N GLY A 68 7.14 1.51 1.36
CA GLY A 68 8.20 2.14 2.12
C GLY A 68 8.08 3.67 2.12
N LYS A 69 8.39 4.29 3.26
CA LYS A 69 8.22 5.75 3.48
C LYS A 69 8.89 6.63 2.42
N GLU A 70 10.07 6.23 1.94
CA GLU A 70 10.87 7.01 0.98
C GLU A 70 10.25 7.04 -0.42
N ILE A 71 9.64 5.94 -0.84
CA ILE A 71 9.07 5.80 -2.20
C ILE A 71 7.59 6.18 -2.26
N HIS A 72 6.89 6.21 -1.12
CA HIS A 72 5.45 6.45 -1.05
C HIS A 72 4.97 7.71 -1.80
N PRO A 73 5.58 8.90 -1.62
CA PRO A 73 5.14 10.11 -2.32
C PRO A 73 5.29 9.98 -3.84
N THR A 74 6.38 9.34 -4.27
CA THR A 74 6.64 9.08 -5.68
C THR A 74 5.54 8.19 -6.26
N VAL A 75 5.18 7.08 -5.60
CA VAL A 75 4.15 6.16 -6.12
C VAL A 75 2.78 6.83 -6.21
N VAL A 76 2.37 7.62 -5.21
CA VAL A 76 1.10 8.38 -5.24
C VAL A 76 1.08 9.36 -6.43
N ALA A 77 2.17 10.08 -6.67
CA ALA A 77 2.31 10.96 -7.83
C ALA A 77 2.35 10.17 -9.16
N MET A 78 2.75 8.89 -9.14
CA MET A 78 2.71 8.07 -10.34
C MET A 78 1.29 7.60 -10.70
N LEU A 79 0.43 7.40 -9.71
CA LEU A 79 -0.96 6.96 -9.88
C LEU A 79 -1.89 8.09 -10.34
N ASN A 80 -1.57 9.35 -10.02
CA ASN A 80 -2.36 10.54 -10.38
C ASN A 80 -1.53 11.47 -11.29
N PRO A 81 -1.49 11.20 -12.60
CA PRO A 81 -0.80 12.05 -13.57
C PRO A 81 -1.46 13.42 -13.77
#